data_AF-A0A7G8JST5-F1
#
_entry.id   AF-A0A7G8JST5-F1
#
_cell.length_a   1.000
_cell.length_b   1.000
_cell.length_c   1.000
_cell.angle_alpha   90.00
_cell.angle_beta   90.00
_cell.angle_gamma   90.00
#
_symmetry.space_group_name_H-M   'P 1'
#
loop_
_entity.id
_entity.type
_entity.pdbx_description
1 polymer ?
#
loop_
_entity_poly.entity_id
_entity_poly.type
_entity_poly.pdbx_seq_one_letter_code
_entity_poly.pdbx_strand_id
1 'polypeptide(L)'
;MPRLDKFTYFFRFAILPLFTILLGRFLGPGCPGISTLFTFFFLLVTLILVYRMRVSKRKKSSFLFFVILILIYVLATFSRSFFIFMLAGMPSAFVCKVSSESGDATSLPPLGSSESSESLATFRAEIAGENEAEIFTRIRNLETQDYYNLPPQNNPGEYEVLVREEFEQALDVPHYRTVLDREYFELTVLERKGLLQDRLFHLMLGEQKISRIMELSPYQNIRMEAYNFLEASVEPVSALEHPFQKDLMEGTLNFFIKELTQNGINSEIYKNFYIHFTDELFRVKLGLPLP
;
A
#
# COMPACT_ATOMS: atom_id res chain seq x y z
N MET A 1 43.15 4.77 -34.80
CA MET A 1 41.72 4.61 -34.42
C MET A 1 41.38 3.13 -34.38
N PRO A 2 40.99 2.54 -33.24
CA PRO A 2 40.56 1.15 -33.22
C PRO A 2 39.17 1.06 -33.88
N ARG A 3 39.05 0.24 -34.94
CA ARG A 3 37.75 -0.09 -35.55
C ARG A 3 36.92 -0.80 -34.49
N LEU A 4 35.89 -0.13 -33.97
CA LEU A 4 34.87 -0.79 -33.16
C LEU A 4 34.26 -1.92 -33.99
N ASP A 5 34.24 -3.11 -33.41
CA ASP A 5 33.67 -4.29 -34.04
C ASP A 5 32.18 -4.01 -34.36
N LYS A 6 31.70 -4.36 -35.56
CA LYS A 6 30.33 -4.01 -36.04
C LYS A 6 29.25 -4.44 -35.05
N PHE A 7 29.53 -5.50 -34.28
CA PHE A 7 28.68 -6.00 -33.22
C PHE A 7 28.59 -5.06 -32.01
N THR A 8 29.70 -4.46 -31.58
CA THR A 8 29.72 -3.50 -30.46
C THR A 8 28.93 -2.25 -30.83
N TYR A 9 28.98 -1.84 -32.09
CA TYR A 9 28.18 -0.73 -32.61
C TYR A 9 26.68 -1.09 -32.61
N PHE A 10 26.32 -2.25 -33.15
CA PHE A 10 24.92 -2.71 -33.16
C PHE A 10 24.35 -2.89 -31.73
N PHE A 11 25.13 -3.42 -30.80
CA PHE A 11 24.67 -3.61 -29.42
C PHE A 11 24.49 -2.29 -28.67
N ARG A 12 25.44 -1.36 -28.78
CA ARG A 12 25.35 -0.04 -28.12
C ARG A 12 24.25 0.85 -28.69
N PHE A 13 24.02 0.80 -29.99
CA PHE A 13 23.15 1.77 -30.67
C PHE A 13 21.80 1.21 -31.09
N ALA A 14 21.61 -0.12 -31.17
CA ALA A 14 20.30 -0.71 -31.47
C ALA A 14 19.68 -1.41 -30.26
N ILE A 15 20.46 -2.21 -29.51
CA ILE A 15 19.91 -3.06 -28.44
C ILE A 15 19.81 -2.30 -27.11
N LEU A 16 20.85 -1.55 -26.72
CA LEU A 16 20.88 -0.81 -25.46
C LEU A 16 19.77 0.26 -25.37
N PRO A 17 19.46 1.05 -26.43
CA PRO A 17 18.38 2.03 -26.37
C PRO A 17 17.00 1.35 -26.32
N LEU A 18 16.82 0.25 -27.05
CA LEU A 18 15.58 -0.54 -27.02
C LEU A 18 15.36 -1.13 -25.63
N PHE A 19 16.42 -1.61 -25.00
CA PHE A 19 16.40 -2.13 -23.63
C PHE A 19 16.09 -1.03 -22.61
N THR A 20 16.64 0.18 -22.76
CA THR A 20 16.29 1.32 -21.88
C THR A 20 14.86 1.83 -22.08
N ILE A 21 14.34 1.79 -23.32
CA ILE A 21 12.94 2.16 -23.62
C ILE A 21 11.99 1.10 -23.04
N LEU A 22 12.34 -0.18 -23.15
CA LEU A 22 11.61 -1.27 -22.51
C LEU A 22 11.68 -1.13 -20.98
N LEU A 23 12.86 -0.94 -20.39
CA LEU A 23 13.05 -0.77 -18.95
C LEU A 23 12.29 0.44 -18.40
N GLY A 24 12.26 1.56 -19.15
CA GLY A 24 11.50 2.76 -18.81
C GLY A 24 9.97 2.57 -18.89
N ARG A 25 9.48 1.63 -19.70
CA ARG A 25 8.07 1.21 -19.73
C ARG A 25 7.74 0.10 -18.72
N PHE A 26 8.74 -0.59 -18.17
CA PHE A 26 8.58 -1.71 -17.23
C PHE A 26 8.49 -1.34 -15.75
N LEU A 27 8.58 -0.05 -15.39
CA LEU A 27 8.37 0.46 -14.03
C LEU A 27 6.89 0.77 -13.70
N GLY A 28 5.94 0.45 -14.60
CA GLY A 28 4.51 0.47 -14.29
C GLY A 28 4.04 -0.90 -13.77
N PRO A 29 3.34 -0.99 -12.63
CA PRO A 29 2.90 -2.26 -12.07
C PRO A 29 1.67 -2.79 -12.82
N GLY A 30 1.62 -4.10 -13.08
CA GLY A 30 0.33 -4.77 -13.31
C GLY A 30 0.08 -5.45 -14.66
N CYS A 31 1.01 -6.27 -15.20
CA CYS A 31 0.61 -7.20 -16.27
C CYS A 31 1.19 -8.63 -16.07
N PRO A 32 0.35 -9.66 -15.90
CA PRO A 32 0.81 -11.04 -15.62
C PRO A 32 1.50 -11.73 -16.81
N GLY A 33 1.38 -11.19 -18.04
CA GLY A 33 2.10 -11.66 -19.22
C GLY A 33 3.59 -11.26 -19.28
N ILE A 34 4.07 -10.48 -18.32
CA ILE A 34 5.42 -9.88 -18.35
C ILE A 34 6.52 -10.85 -17.89
N SER A 35 6.18 -11.81 -17.02
CA SER A 35 7.11 -12.83 -16.51
C SER A 35 7.63 -13.76 -17.62
N THR A 36 6.74 -14.17 -18.54
CA THR A 36 7.06 -15.09 -19.63
C THR A 36 7.90 -14.42 -20.71
N LEU A 37 7.67 -13.14 -21.00
CA LEU A 37 8.45 -12.37 -21.97
C LEU A 37 9.87 -12.09 -21.48
N PHE A 38 10.06 -11.77 -20.19
CA PHE A 38 11.39 -11.52 -19.62
C PHE A 38 12.24 -12.80 -19.57
N THR A 39 11.62 -13.93 -19.22
CA THR A 39 12.27 -15.25 -19.26
C THR A 39 12.60 -15.68 -20.68
N PHE A 40 11.72 -15.46 -21.66
CA PHE A 40 12.01 -15.72 -23.08
C PHE A 40 13.17 -14.86 -23.61
N PHE A 41 13.19 -13.56 -23.27
CA PHE A 41 14.27 -12.66 -23.66
C PHE A 41 15.60 -13.09 -23.06
N PHE A 42 15.61 -13.47 -21.78
CA PHE A 42 16.81 -13.97 -21.12
C PHE A 42 17.31 -15.28 -21.74
N LEU A 43 16.39 -16.20 -22.07
CA LEU A 43 16.71 -17.46 -22.73
C LEU A 43 17.31 -17.21 -24.13
N LEU A 44 16.74 -16.29 -24.91
CA LEU A 44 17.24 -15.89 -26.23
C LEU A 44 18.67 -15.31 -26.14
N VAL A 45 18.91 -14.38 -25.20
CA VAL A 45 20.23 -13.77 -24.98
C VAL A 45 21.24 -14.82 -24.54
N THR A 46 20.85 -15.73 -23.66
CA THR A 46 21.69 -16.85 -23.20
C THR A 46 22.08 -17.76 -24.36
N LEU A 47 21.12 -18.09 -25.24
CA LEU A 47 21.34 -18.96 -26.40
C LEU A 47 22.26 -18.31 -27.45
N ILE A 48 22.11 -17.00 -27.68
CA ILE A 48 23.01 -16.21 -28.54
C ILE A 48 24.43 -16.17 -27.97
N LEU A 49 24.58 -16.01 -26.65
CA LEU A 49 25.90 -16.01 -25.99
C LEU A 49 26.56 -17.39 -26.02
N VAL A 50 25.81 -18.47 -25.79
CA VAL A 50 26.31 -19.85 -25.89
C VAL A 50 26.75 -20.17 -27.32
N TYR A 51 25.96 -19.77 -28.32
CA TYR A 51 26.34 -19.90 -29.73
C TYR A 51 27.66 -19.15 -30.02
N ARG A 52 27.81 -17.92 -29.52
CA ARG A 52 29.04 -17.15 -29.68
C ARG A 52 30.25 -17.74 -28.95
N MET A 53 30.07 -18.33 -27.77
CA MET A 53 31.14 -19.04 -27.06
C MET A 53 31.61 -20.29 -27.83
N ARG A 54 30.71 -20.94 -28.58
CA ARG A 54 31.04 -22.10 -29.43
C ARG A 54 31.84 -21.71 -30.67
N VAL A 55 31.57 -20.54 -31.24
CA VAL A 55 32.19 -20.04 -32.47
C VAL A 55 33.48 -19.23 -32.22
N SER A 56 33.62 -18.57 -31.07
CA SER A 56 34.75 -17.66 -30.79
C SER A 56 35.93 -18.34 -30.09
N LYS A 57 37.16 -18.14 -30.60
CA LYS A 57 38.41 -18.60 -29.96
C LYS A 57 38.79 -17.80 -28.69
N ARG A 58 38.15 -16.66 -28.40
CA ARG A 58 38.40 -15.86 -27.18
C ARG A 58 37.43 -16.25 -26.06
N LYS A 59 37.71 -17.40 -25.43
CA LYS A 59 36.82 -18.03 -24.44
C LYS A 59 36.71 -17.25 -23.11
N LYS A 60 37.76 -16.54 -22.67
CA LYS A 60 37.80 -15.95 -21.31
C LYS A 60 36.87 -14.75 -21.10
N SER A 61 36.76 -13.82 -22.06
CA SER A 61 35.95 -12.60 -21.91
C SER A 61 34.45 -12.85 -22.07
N SER A 62 34.07 -13.76 -22.98
CA SER A 62 32.66 -14.13 -23.18
C SER A 62 32.10 -14.93 -22.00
N PHE A 63 32.94 -15.75 -21.35
CA PHE A 63 32.57 -16.48 -20.14
C PHE A 63 32.31 -15.56 -18.95
N LEU A 64 33.16 -14.54 -18.75
CA LEU A 64 32.95 -13.56 -17.66
C LEU A 64 31.61 -12.81 -17.82
N PHE A 65 31.27 -12.42 -19.05
CA PHE A 65 30.00 -11.74 -19.34
C PHE A 65 28.78 -12.66 -19.11
N PHE A 66 28.91 -13.94 -19.46
CA PHE A 66 27.89 -14.95 -19.18
C PHE A 66 27.65 -15.15 -17.68
N VAL A 67 28.73 -15.20 -16.89
CA VAL A 67 28.66 -15.30 -15.43
C VAL A 67 27.99 -14.07 -14.83
N ILE A 68 28.32 -12.85 -15.30
CA ILE A 68 27.69 -11.60 -14.83
C ILE A 68 26.20 -11.59 -15.13
N LEU A 69 25.77 -12.02 -16.32
CA LEU A 69 24.35 -12.09 -16.68
C LEU A 69 23.59 -13.10 -15.83
N ILE A 70 24.16 -14.27 -15.56
CA ILE A 70 23.58 -15.24 -14.62
C ILE A 70 23.48 -14.62 -13.22
N LEU A 71 24.52 -13.93 -12.76
CA LEU A 71 24.52 -13.30 -11.43
C LEU A 71 23.42 -12.23 -11.30
N ILE A 72 23.24 -11.40 -12.34
CA ILE A 72 22.16 -10.39 -12.39
C ILE A 72 20.79 -11.06 -12.41
N TYR A 73 20.62 -12.14 -13.19
CA TYR A 73 19.37 -12.89 -13.22
C TYR A 73 19.06 -13.54 -11.87
N VAL A 74 20.06 -14.15 -11.23
CA VAL A 74 19.93 -14.70 -9.88
C VAL A 74 19.62 -13.60 -8.87
N LEU A 75 20.22 -12.42 -8.95
CA LEU A 75 19.85 -11.29 -8.08
C LEU A 75 18.42 -10.80 -8.33
N ALA A 76 17.98 -10.77 -9.59
CA ALA A 76 16.63 -10.35 -9.97
C ALA A 76 15.56 -11.38 -9.56
N THR A 77 15.86 -12.68 -9.65
CA THR A 77 14.96 -13.72 -9.14
C THR A 77 15.02 -13.81 -7.62
N PHE A 78 16.19 -13.60 -7.00
CA PHE A 78 16.34 -13.59 -5.56
C PHE A 78 15.62 -12.40 -4.93
N SER A 79 15.68 -11.19 -5.51
CA SER A 79 14.87 -10.06 -5.04
C SER A 79 13.37 -10.34 -5.18
N ARG A 80 12.91 -10.94 -6.28
CA ARG A 80 11.51 -11.35 -6.44
C ARG A 80 11.09 -12.45 -5.45
N SER A 81 11.95 -13.43 -5.20
CA SER A 81 11.75 -14.48 -4.20
C SER A 81 11.84 -13.95 -2.77
N PHE A 82 12.66 -12.93 -2.51
CA PHE A 82 12.77 -12.25 -1.21
C PHE A 82 11.52 -11.41 -0.94
N PHE A 83 10.95 -10.76 -1.96
CA PHE A 83 9.61 -10.15 -1.89
C PHE A 83 8.52 -11.19 -1.62
N ILE A 84 8.58 -12.36 -2.27
CA ILE A 84 7.63 -13.47 -2.02
C ILE A 84 7.85 -14.11 -0.64
N PHE A 85 9.09 -14.19 -0.14
CA PHE A 85 9.42 -14.72 1.19
C PHE A 85 9.09 -13.73 2.31
N MET A 86 9.15 -12.42 2.07
CA MET A 86 8.58 -11.41 2.98
C MET A 86 7.04 -11.53 3.05
N LEU A 87 6.39 -11.93 1.95
CA LEU A 87 4.96 -12.27 1.88
C LEU A 87 4.62 -13.63 2.54
N ALA A 88 5.48 -14.63 2.42
CA ALA A 88 5.27 -15.97 2.98
C ALA A 88 5.82 -16.15 4.42
N GLY A 89 6.61 -15.19 4.89
CA GLY A 89 7.20 -15.12 6.24
C GLY A 89 6.27 -14.50 7.28
N MET A 90 5.05 -14.09 6.90
CA MET A 90 3.97 -13.94 7.88
C MET A 90 3.60 -15.35 8.36
N PRO A 91 3.77 -15.68 9.66
CA PRO A 91 3.34 -16.98 10.15
C PRO A 91 1.84 -17.13 9.88
N SER A 92 1.52 -18.13 9.07
CA SER A 92 0.20 -18.69 8.83
C SER A 92 -0.39 -19.17 10.16
N ALA A 93 -0.95 -18.24 10.92
CA ALA A 93 -1.61 -18.50 12.18
C ALA A 93 -2.84 -17.59 12.33
N PHE A 94 -3.65 -17.45 11.28
CA PHE A 94 -5.03 -16.97 11.38
C PHE A 94 -5.93 -17.72 10.39
N VAL A 95 -5.90 -19.05 10.47
CA VAL A 95 -7.08 -19.87 10.19
C VAL A 95 -7.27 -20.75 11.42
N CYS A 96 -7.58 -20.11 12.55
CA CYS A 96 -8.13 -20.83 13.68
C CYS A 96 -9.65 -20.86 13.47
N LYS A 97 -10.10 -22.02 13.00
CA LYS A 97 -11.48 -22.47 13.00
C LYS A 97 -11.99 -22.43 14.44
N VAL A 98 -12.63 -21.33 14.85
CA VAL A 98 -13.46 -21.31 16.06
C VAL A 98 -14.88 -21.68 15.63
N SER A 99 -15.16 -22.98 15.75
CA SER A 99 -16.51 -23.43 16.01
C SER A 99 -16.77 -23.19 17.49
N SER A 100 -17.61 -22.21 17.80
CA SER A 100 -18.33 -22.14 19.07
C SER A 100 -19.63 -21.39 18.78
N GLU A 101 -20.73 -22.12 18.89
CA GLU A 101 -22.10 -21.62 18.90
C GLU A 101 -22.23 -20.41 19.82
N SER A 102 -22.88 -19.35 19.31
CA SER A 102 -23.97 -18.66 20.03
C SER A 102 -24.39 -17.41 19.25
N GLY A 103 -25.59 -17.45 18.68
CA GLY A 103 -26.48 -16.30 18.60
C GLY A 103 -26.36 -15.41 17.35
N ASP A 104 -27.28 -15.66 16.42
CA ASP A 104 -27.88 -14.66 15.52
C ASP A 104 -27.00 -14.07 14.42
N ALA A 105 -26.64 -14.93 13.46
CA ALA A 105 -26.32 -14.48 12.11
C ALA A 105 -27.62 -14.34 11.31
N THR A 106 -28.11 -13.11 11.15
CA THR A 106 -29.09 -12.77 10.11
C THR A 106 -28.39 -12.91 8.75
N SER A 107 -28.27 -14.17 8.31
CA SER A 107 -27.83 -14.51 6.98
C SER A 107 -28.80 -13.92 5.95
N LEU A 108 -28.24 -13.16 5.00
CA LEU A 108 -28.93 -12.70 3.80
C LEU A 108 -29.69 -13.89 3.16
N PRO A 109 -30.97 -13.73 2.78
CA PRO A 109 -31.70 -14.82 2.16
C PRO A 109 -31.09 -15.13 0.78
N PRO A 110 -31.00 -16.42 0.40
CA PRO A 110 -30.53 -16.79 -0.92
C PRO A 110 -31.52 -16.28 -1.96
N LEU A 111 -30.96 -15.64 -3.00
CA LEU A 111 -31.67 -15.10 -4.17
C LEU A 111 -32.62 -16.13 -4.78
N GLY A 112 -33.90 -16.02 -4.40
CA GLY A 112 -35.01 -16.48 -5.22
C GLY A 112 -35.09 -15.53 -6.41
N SER A 113 -34.94 -16.09 -7.60
CA SER A 113 -35.25 -15.47 -8.87
C SER A 113 -36.72 -15.01 -8.88
N SER A 114 -36.97 -13.78 -8.45
CA SER A 114 -38.20 -13.07 -8.73
C SER A 114 -37.89 -11.59 -8.92
N GLU A 115 -38.03 -11.16 -10.17
CA GLU A 115 -37.95 -9.76 -10.58
C GLU A 115 -39.10 -8.98 -9.93
N SER A 116 -38.91 -8.51 -8.69
CA SER A 116 -39.69 -7.39 -8.17
C SER A 116 -38.79 -6.18 -8.21
N SER A 117 -39.15 -5.19 -9.03
CA SER A 117 -38.53 -3.87 -9.05
C SER A 117 -38.81 -3.17 -7.70
N GLU A 118 -38.06 -3.53 -6.67
CA GLU A 118 -38.08 -2.81 -5.41
C GLU A 118 -37.62 -1.37 -5.70
N SER A 119 -38.48 -0.41 -5.41
CA SER A 119 -38.15 0.99 -5.64
C SER A 119 -36.97 1.37 -4.76
N LEU A 120 -36.02 2.19 -5.27
CA LEU A 120 -34.86 2.64 -4.49
C LEU A 120 -35.28 3.23 -3.14
N ALA A 121 -36.42 3.93 -3.09
CA ALA A 121 -36.99 4.47 -1.85
C ALA A 121 -37.37 3.38 -0.84
N THR A 122 -37.98 2.28 -1.29
CA THR A 122 -38.31 1.11 -0.44
C THR A 122 -37.04 0.43 0.06
N PHE A 123 -36.08 0.18 -0.84
CA PHE A 123 -34.79 -0.41 -0.47
C PHE A 123 -34.05 0.43 0.59
N ARG A 124 -34.04 1.76 0.41
CA ARG A 124 -33.39 2.69 1.34
C ARG A 124 -34.08 2.70 2.71
N ALA A 125 -35.41 2.72 2.73
CA ALA A 125 -36.19 2.78 3.97
C ALA A 125 -36.19 1.45 4.75
N GLU A 126 -36.27 0.30 4.07
CA GLU A 126 -36.49 -0.99 4.71
C GLU A 126 -35.21 -1.82 4.87
N ILE A 127 -34.22 -1.66 3.99
CA ILE A 127 -33.03 -2.52 3.96
C ILE A 127 -31.76 -1.74 4.31
N ALA A 128 -31.59 -0.52 3.78
CA ALA A 128 -30.35 0.23 3.96
C ALA A 128 -30.37 1.26 5.11
N GLY A 129 -31.53 1.49 5.74
CA GLY A 129 -31.68 2.51 6.77
C GLY A 129 -30.75 2.31 7.97
N GLU A 130 -30.51 1.06 8.39
CA GLU A 130 -29.57 0.74 9.46
C GLU A 130 -28.11 1.01 9.03
N ASN A 131 -27.75 0.66 7.80
CA ASN A 131 -26.41 0.89 7.26
C ASN A 131 -26.08 2.38 7.12
N GLU A 132 -27.04 3.21 6.66
CA GLU A 132 -26.87 4.66 6.64
C GLU A 132 -26.69 5.23 8.04
N ALA A 133 -27.51 4.79 8.99
CA ALA A 133 -27.43 5.25 10.38
C ALA A 133 -26.07 4.89 11.00
N GLU A 134 -25.52 3.71 10.68
CA GLU A 134 -24.18 3.30 11.09
C GLU A 134 -23.11 4.25 10.52
N ILE A 135 -23.13 4.51 9.21
CA ILE A 135 -22.19 5.43 8.54
C ILE A 135 -22.20 6.80 9.20
N PHE A 136 -23.37 7.40 9.42
CA PHE A 136 -23.46 8.71 10.06
C PHE A 136 -23.01 8.70 11.52
N THR A 137 -23.23 7.59 12.24
CA THR A 137 -22.70 7.42 13.60
C THR A 137 -21.17 7.38 13.59
N ARG A 138 -20.58 6.66 12.64
CA ARG A 138 -19.12 6.56 12.48
C ARG A 138 -18.49 7.90 12.09
N ILE A 139 -19.11 8.66 11.17
CA ILE A 139 -18.70 10.02 10.83
C ILE A 139 -18.66 10.91 12.07
N ARG A 140 -19.74 10.92 12.86
CA ARG A 140 -19.81 11.71 14.09
C ARG A 140 -18.75 11.29 15.12
N ASN A 141 -18.49 10.00 15.25
CA ASN A 141 -17.43 9.50 16.13
C ASN A 141 -16.03 9.92 15.67
N LEU A 142 -15.79 10.04 14.36
CA LEU A 142 -14.54 10.58 13.84
C LEU A 142 -14.41 12.08 14.10
N GLU A 143 -15.45 12.86 13.80
CA GLU A 143 -15.46 14.32 13.97
C GLU A 143 -15.36 14.78 15.42
N THR A 144 -15.87 13.98 16.36
CA THR A 144 -15.81 14.29 17.80
C THR A 144 -14.48 13.97 18.43
N GLN A 145 -13.63 13.18 17.76
CA GLN A 145 -12.30 12.84 18.26
C GLN A 145 -11.28 13.94 17.91
N ASP A 146 -10.23 14.04 18.74
CA ASP A 146 -9.14 15.02 18.58
C ASP A 146 -8.13 14.58 17.52
N TYR A 147 -8.64 14.11 16.38
CA TYR A 147 -7.82 13.70 15.26
C TYR A 147 -7.46 14.89 14.38
N TYR A 148 -6.22 14.94 13.92
CA TYR A 148 -5.82 15.94 12.93
C TYR A 148 -6.29 15.49 11.54
N ASN A 149 -7.12 16.33 10.90
CA ASN A 149 -7.59 16.17 9.52
C ASN A 149 -8.34 14.85 9.24
N LEU A 150 -9.13 14.37 10.21
CA LEU A 150 -9.96 13.17 10.09
C LEU A 150 -11.35 13.42 10.69
N PRO A 151 -12.42 13.54 9.88
CA PRO A 151 -12.44 13.50 8.41
C PRO A 151 -11.72 14.72 7.79
N PRO A 152 -11.28 14.65 6.51
CA PRO A 152 -10.42 15.66 5.87
C PRO A 152 -11.12 16.99 5.50
N GLN A 153 -12.30 17.25 6.08
CA GLN A 153 -13.10 18.45 5.79
C GLN A 153 -12.72 19.61 6.71
N ASN A 154 -12.93 20.83 6.22
CA ASN A 154 -12.52 22.04 6.93
C ASN A 154 -13.47 22.40 8.08
N ASN A 155 -14.73 21.97 8.01
CA ASN A 155 -15.77 22.31 8.98
C ASN A 155 -16.49 21.08 9.55
N PRO A 156 -16.86 21.07 10.84
CA PRO A 156 -17.66 20.01 11.44
C PRO A 156 -19.00 19.81 10.70
N GLY A 157 -19.39 18.55 10.47
CA GLY A 157 -20.62 18.17 9.78
C GLY A 157 -20.55 18.25 8.24
N GLU A 158 -19.50 18.82 7.67
CA GLU A 158 -19.34 18.94 6.21
C GLU A 158 -19.22 17.56 5.54
N TYR A 159 -18.55 16.61 6.20
CA TYR A 159 -18.44 15.24 5.66
C TYR A 159 -19.77 14.50 5.69
N GLU A 160 -20.54 14.65 6.78
CA GLU A 160 -21.90 14.09 6.88
C GLU A 160 -22.82 14.60 5.75
N VAL A 161 -22.73 15.90 5.41
CA VAL A 161 -23.52 16.50 4.33
C VAL A 161 -23.12 15.93 2.97
N LEU A 162 -21.82 15.84 2.67
CA LEU A 162 -21.34 15.29 1.40
C LEU A 162 -21.80 13.83 1.19
N VAL A 163 -21.65 13.00 2.20
CA VAL A 163 -22.07 11.59 2.14
C VAL A 163 -23.60 11.48 1.95
N ARG A 164 -24.37 12.34 2.61
CA ARG A 164 -25.82 12.41 2.41
C ARG A 164 -26.20 12.81 0.99
N GLU A 165 -25.54 13.83 0.44
CA GLU A 165 -25.78 14.28 -0.93
C GLU A 165 -25.47 13.17 -1.95
N GLU A 166 -24.42 12.38 -1.74
CA GLU A 166 -24.10 11.25 -2.62
C GLU A 166 -25.13 10.13 -2.54
N PHE A 167 -25.66 9.81 -1.35
CA PHE A 167 -26.77 8.86 -1.22
C PHE A 167 -28.05 9.35 -1.91
N GLU A 168 -28.33 10.66 -1.84
CA GLU A 168 -29.49 11.26 -2.51
C GLU A 168 -29.33 11.29 -4.04
N GLN A 169 -28.11 11.34 -4.56
CA GLN A 169 -27.79 11.31 -5.99
C GLN A 169 -27.73 9.90 -6.58
N ALA A 170 -27.95 8.86 -5.78
CA ALA A 170 -27.97 7.49 -6.27
C ALA A 170 -29.11 7.27 -7.29
N LEU A 171 -28.79 6.58 -8.39
CA LEU A 171 -29.69 6.45 -9.56
C LEU A 171 -30.60 5.23 -9.43
N ASP A 172 -30.05 4.14 -8.91
CA ASP A 172 -30.69 2.85 -8.72
C ASP A 172 -30.06 2.12 -7.52
N VAL A 173 -30.65 0.97 -7.16
CA VAL A 173 -30.19 0.16 -6.02
C VAL A 173 -28.73 -0.31 -6.18
N PRO A 174 -28.27 -0.81 -7.36
CA PRO A 174 -26.85 -1.12 -7.57
C PRO A 174 -25.89 0.06 -7.37
N HIS A 175 -26.23 1.24 -7.89
CA HIS A 175 -25.41 2.44 -7.71
C HIS A 175 -25.32 2.81 -6.23
N TYR A 176 -26.47 2.80 -5.54
CA TYR A 176 -26.53 3.09 -4.12
C TYR A 176 -25.69 2.11 -3.27
N ARG A 177 -25.73 0.81 -3.57
CA ARG A 177 -24.85 -0.19 -2.91
C ARG A 177 -23.36 0.10 -3.13
N THR A 178 -23.00 0.54 -4.33
CA THR A 178 -21.61 0.90 -4.65
C THR A 178 -21.16 2.10 -3.81
N VAL A 179 -22.02 3.11 -3.62
CA VAL A 179 -21.73 4.26 -2.74
C VAL A 179 -21.58 3.78 -1.30
N LEU A 180 -22.51 2.97 -0.79
CA LEU A 180 -22.42 2.39 0.56
C LEU A 180 -21.10 1.65 0.81
N ASP A 181 -20.74 0.72 -0.10
CA ASP A 181 -19.53 -0.09 0.04
C ASP A 181 -18.26 0.78 -0.01
N ARG A 182 -18.30 1.87 -0.79
CA ARG A 182 -17.20 2.84 -0.84
C ARG A 182 -17.09 3.59 0.49
N GLU A 183 -18.16 4.23 0.94
CA GLU A 183 -18.15 5.03 2.19
C GLU A 183 -17.79 4.18 3.41
N TYR A 184 -18.31 2.95 3.47
CA TYR A 184 -17.96 2.03 4.55
C TYR A 184 -16.47 1.73 4.57
N PHE A 185 -15.86 1.50 3.40
CA PHE A 185 -14.42 1.28 3.29
C PHE A 185 -13.61 2.53 3.63
N GLU A 186 -14.02 3.71 3.14
CA GLU A 186 -13.33 4.98 3.43
C GLU A 186 -13.31 5.27 4.92
N LEU A 187 -14.47 5.21 5.60
CA LEU A 187 -14.58 5.36 7.05
C LEU A 187 -13.70 4.38 7.80
N THR A 188 -13.69 3.14 7.34
CA THR A 188 -12.88 2.06 7.90
C THR A 188 -11.38 2.34 7.81
N VAL A 189 -10.92 3.01 6.75
CA VAL A 189 -9.53 3.49 6.64
C VAL A 189 -9.29 4.70 7.56
N LEU A 190 -10.20 5.67 7.57
CA LEU A 190 -10.08 6.89 8.39
C LEU A 190 -10.00 6.57 9.89
N GLU A 191 -10.86 5.68 10.39
CA GLU A 191 -10.84 5.24 11.79
C GLU A 191 -9.53 4.55 12.17
N ARG A 192 -8.98 3.72 11.28
CA ARG A 192 -7.70 3.07 11.52
C ARG A 192 -6.54 4.07 11.51
N LYS A 193 -6.57 5.04 10.60
CA LYS A 193 -5.59 6.14 10.58
C LYS A 193 -5.68 6.98 11.86
N GLY A 194 -6.89 7.28 12.34
CA GLY A 194 -7.12 7.97 13.61
C GLY A 194 -6.53 7.20 14.79
N LEU A 195 -6.83 5.90 14.90
CA LEU A 195 -6.28 5.05 15.95
C LEU A 195 -4.74 4.98 15.91
N LEU A 196 -4.15 4.92 14.73
CA LEU A 196 -2.70 4.94 14.56
C LEU A 196 -2.11 6.29 14.96
N GLN A 197 -2.73 7.40 14.56
CA GLN A 197 -2.32 8.75 14.95
C GLN A 197 -2.32 8.90 16.47
N ASP A 198 -3.39 8.48 17.15
CA ASP A 198 -3.45 8.50 18.60
C ASP A 198 -2.32 7.67 19.21
N ARG A 199 -2.11 6.44 18.76
CA ARG A 199 -1.06 5.58 19.33
C ARG A 199 0.33 6.17 19.15
N LEU A 200 0.64 6.68 17.97
CA LEU A 200 1.92 7.34 17.69
C LEU A 200 2.10 8.59 18.56
N PHE A 201 1.04 9.40 18.68
CA PHE A 201 1.04 10.60 19.53
C PHE A 201 1.32 10.26 21.00
N HIS A 202 0.59 9.29 21.58
CA HIS A 202 0.76 8.90 22.97
C HIS A 202 2.13 8.28 23.26
N LEU A 203 2.67 7.47 22.34
CA LEU A 203 4.03 6.93 22.49
C LEU A 203 5.07 8.04 22.46
N MET A 204 4.93 8.99 21.54
CA MET A 204 5.83 10.15 21.43
C MET A 204 5.79 11.02 22.69
N LEU A 205 4.59 11.29 23.23
CA LEU A 205 4.46 12.01 24.50
C LEU A 205 5.07 11.26 25.70
N GLY A 206 5.13 9.93 25.62
CA GLY A 206 5.76 9.08 26.63
C GLY A 206 7.29 9.13 26.64
N GLU A 207 7.93 9.79 25.67
CA GLU A 207 9.39 9.88 25.60
C GLU A 207 9.98 10.73 26.74
N GLN A 208 11.01 10.20 27.40
CA GLN A 208 11.62 10.84 28.59
C GLN A 208 12.16 12.25 28.32
N LYS A 209 12.57 12.52 27.07
CA LYS A 209 13.15 13.79 26.64
C LYS A 209 12.23 14.56 25.69
N ILE A 210 10.91 14.35 25.74
CA ILE A 210 9.98 14.95 24.79
C ILE A 210 10.14 16.48 24.67
N SER A 211 10.36 17.20 25.76
CA SER A 211 10.60 18.66 25.71
C SER A 211 11.81 19.00 24.83
N ARG A 212 12.90 18.26 24.98
CA ARG A 212 14.11 18.47 24.17
C ARG A 212 13.90 18.04 22.73
N ILE A 213 13.16 16.96 22.50
CA ILE A 213 12.78 16.51 21.16
C ILE A 213 11.96 17.58 20.44
N MET A 214 10.95 18.16 21.10
CA MET A 214 10.10 19.21 20.54
C MET A 214 10.85 20.52 20.26
N GLU A 215 11.82 20.90 21.11
CA GLU A 215 12.69 22.07 20.86
C GLU A 215 13.55 21.91 19.60
N LEU A 216 13.93 20.67 19.32
CA LEU A 216 14.91 20.34 18.31
C LEU A 216 14.26 19.88 17.00
N SER A 217 13.07 19.31 17.05
CA SER A 217 12.34 18.78 15.90
C SER A 217 12.04 19.90 14.89
N PRO A 218 12.08 19.61 13.57
CA PRO A 218 11.57 20.54 12.58
C PRO A 218 10.03 20.69 12.64
N TYR A 219 9.34 19.81 13.39
CA TYR A 219 7.89 19.79 13.51
C TYR A 219 7.45 20.26 14.90
N GLN A 220 6.35 21.02 14.94
CA GLN A 220 5.79 21.56 16.19
C GLN A 220 4.53 20.84 16.67
N ASN A 221 3.90 20.04 15.80
CA ASN A 221 2.64 19.35 16.10
C ASN A 221 2.77 17.86 15.80
N ILE A 222 2.83 17.05 16.86
CA ILE A 222 2.98 15.59 16.78
C ILE A 222 1.78 14.95 16.07
N ARG A 223 0.54 15.40 16.34
CA ARG A 223 -0.67 14.82 15.71
C ARG A 223 -0.69 15.07 14.21
N MET A 224 -0.41 16.30 13.81
CA MET A 224 -0.31 16.68 12.39
C MET A 224 0.78 15.85 11.69
N GLU A 225 1.94 15.69 12.34
CA GLU A 225 3.02 14.95 11.71
C GLU A 225 2.77 13.43 11.67
N ALA A 226 2.10 12.88 12.68
CA ALA A 226 1.64 11.50 12.65
C ALA A 226 0.65 11.26 11.51
N TYR A 227 -0.24 12.22 11.20
CA TYR A 227 -1.10 12.16 10.03
C TYR A 227 -0.28 12.15 8.73
N ASN A 228 0.60 13.13 8.55
CA ASN A 228 1.42 13.24 7.33
C ASN A 228 2.28 11.99 7.10
N PHE A 229 2.87 11.46 8.16
CA PHE A 229 3.65 10.22 8.12
C PHE A 229 2.81 9.02 7.69
N LEU A 230 1.58 8.89 8.22
CA LEU A 230 0.66 7.81 7.86
C LEU A 230 0.18 7.94 6.41
N GLU A 231 -0.16 9.15 5.94
CA GLU A 231 -0.51 9.40 4.54
C GLU A 231 0.64 9.07 3.58
N ALA A 232 1.90 9.31 3.99
CA ALA A 232 3.06 8.93 3.20
C ALA A 232 3.37 7.41 3.24
N SER A 233 2.90 6.72 4.28
CA SER A 233 3.20 5.30 4.51
C SER A 233 2.24 4.35 3.80
N VAL A 234 1.09 4.84 3.33
CA VAL A 234 0.09 4.01 2.65
C VAL A 234 -0.51 4.73 1.45
N GLU A 235 -0.93 3.99 0.43
CA GLU A 235 -1.49 4.59 -0.80
C GLU A 235 -2.75 5.43 -0.51
N PRO A 236 -3.01 6.51 -1.25
CA PRO A 236 -4.23 7.29 -1.07
C PRO A 236 -5.46 6.45 -1.42
N VAL A 237 -6.54 6.60 -0.65
CA VAL A 237 -7.77 5.81 -0.84
C VAL A 237 -8.38 6.01 -2.23
N SER A 238 -8.26 7.23 -2.76
CA SER A 238 -8.72 7.59 -4.11
C SER A 238 -7.99 6.84 -5.24
N ALA A 239 -6.85 6.20 -4.97
CA ALA A 239 -6.10 5.42 -5.97
C ALA A 239 -6.45 3.91 -5.95
N LEU A 240 -7.34 3.48 -5.06
CA LEU A 240 -7.68 2.06 -4.87
C LEU A 240 -8.88 1.67 -5.73
N GLU A 241 -8.61 1.20 -6.96
CA GLU A 241 -9.66 0.79 -7.90
C GLU A 241 -10.09 -0.68 -7.71
N HIS A 242 -9.23 -1.53 -7.15
CA HIS A 242 -9.45 -2.98 -7.08
C HIS A 242 -9.61 -3.50 -5.65
N PRO A 243 -10.45 -4.53 -5.43
CA PRO A 243 -10.65 -5.15 -4.10
C PRO A 243 -9.34 -5.58 -3.43
N PHE A 244 -8.41 -6.15 -4.20
CA PHE A 244 -7.09 -6.53 -3.68
C PHE A 244 -6.30 -5.36 -3.09
N GLN A 245 -6.40 -4.16 -3.67
CA GLN A 245 -5.70 -2.98 -3.15
C GLN A 245 -6.35 -2.50 -1.85
N LYS A 246 -7.68 -2.59 -1.76
CA LYS A 246 -8.44 -2.31 -0.53
C LYS A 246 -8.08 -3.28 0.59
N ASP A 247 -8.00 -4.57 0.29
CA ASP A 247 -7.58 -5.62 1.23
C ASP A 247 -6.14 -5.40 1.71
N LEU A 248 -5.24 -5.02 0.79
CA LEU A 248 -3.85 -4.73 1.13
C LEU A 248 -3.73 -3.52 2.06
N MET A 249 -4.43 -2.42 1.74
CA MET A 249 -4.52 -1.21 2.57
C MET A 249 -4.99 -1.54 3.99
N GLU A 250 -6.14 -2.22 4.09
CA GLU A 250 -6.69 -2.63 5.37
C GLU A 250 -5.74 -3.57 6.13
N GLY A 251 -5.12 -4.53 5.44
CA GLY A 251 -4.12 -5.42 6.00
C GLY A 251 -2.91 -4.67 6.56
N THR A 252 -2.40 -3.68 5.84
CA THR A 252 -1.28 -2.84 6.27
C THR A 252 -1.63 -2.01 7.50
N LEU A 253 -2.77 -1.34 7.51
CA LEU A 253 -3.21 -0.56 8.67
C LEU A 253 -3.43 -1.45 9.90
N ASN A 254 -4.07 -2.60 9.74
CA ASN A 254 -4.25 -3.58 10.82
C ASN A 254 -2.91 -4.12 11.33
N PHE A 255 -1.95 -4.37 10.45
CA PHE A 255 -0.60 -4.77 10.83
C PHE A 255 0.08 -3.71 11.68
N PHE A 256 0.02 -2.43 11.27
CA PHE A 256 0.58 -1.32 12.05
C PHE A 256 -0.07 -1.16 13.41
N ILE A 257 -1.40 -1.26 13.50
CA ILE A 257 -2.13 -1.19 14.77
C ILE A 257 -1.66 -2.32 15.70
N LYS A 258 -1.54 -3.53 15.17
CA LYS A 258 -1.07 -4.70 15.92
C LYS A 258 0.36 -4.52 16.42
N GLU A 259 1.27 -4.08 15.55
CA GLU A 259 2.67 -3.77 15.87
C GLU A 259 2.77 -2.76 17.02
N LEU A 260 2.06 -1.62 16.92
CA LEU A 260 2.06 -0.60 17.97
C LEU A 260 1.45 -1.11 19.28
N THR A 261 0.41 -1.94 19.20
CA THR A 261 -0.24 -2.50 20.39
C THR A 261 0.65 -3.50 21.12
N GLN A 262 1.38 -4.34 20.38
CA GLN A 262 2.18 -5.43 20.96
C GLN A 262 3.57 -4.96 21.37
N ASN A 263 4.19 -4.10 20.55
CA ASN A 263 5.60 -3.75 20.70
C ASN A 263 5.80 -2.30 21.18
N GLY A 264 4.78 -1.44 21.13
CA GLY A 264 4.87 -0.04 21.58
C GLY A 264 6.04 0.69 20.91
N ILE A 265 6.92 1.27 21.73
CA ILE A 265 8.15 1.96 21.26
C ILE A 265 9.12 1.04 20.49
N ASN A 266 9.01 -0.28 20.66
CA ASN A 266 9.85 -1.22 19.94
C ASN A 266 9.31 -1.57 18.55
N SER A 267 8.08 -1.16 18.21
CA SER A 267 7.50 -1.37 16.88
C SER A 267 8.29 -0.64 15.80
N GLU A 268 8.35 -1.22 14.61
CA GLU A 268 9.10 -0.67 13.50
C GLU A 268 8.47 0.63 12.99
N ILE A 269 7.13 0.68 12.94
CA ILE A 269 6.41 1.89 12.57
C ILE A 269 6.68 3.06 13.53
N TYR A 270 6.74 2.81 14.85
CA TYR A 270 7.07 3.87 15.81
C TYR A 270 8.50 4.37 15.63
N LYS A 271 9.47 3.46 15.48
CA LYS A 271 10.87 3.86 15.25
C LYS A 271 11.02 4.70 13.98
N ASN A 272 10.34 4.31 12.91
CA ASN A 272 10.34 5.08 11.66
C ASN A 272 9.67 6.44 11.83
N PHE A 273 8.54 6.50 12.54
CA PHE A 273 7.90 7.78 12.90
C PHE A 273 8.81 8.66 13.76
N TYR A 274 9.50 8.09 14.74
CA TYR A 274 10.42 8.82 15.63
C TYR A 274 11.59 9.39 14.84
N ILE A 275 12.25 8.59 13.99
CA ILE A 275 13.34 9.04 13.11
C ILE A 275 12.87 10.14 12.18
N HIS A 276 11.67 9.99 11.61
CA HIS A 276 11.03 10.99 10.76
C HIS A 276 10.78 12.29 11.52
N PHE A 277 10.11 12.23 12.66
CA PHE A 277 9.73 13.37 13.48
C PHE A 277 10.93 14.14 14.04
N THR A 278 11.98 13.42 14.43
CA THR A 278 13.22 14.03 14.95
C THR A 278 14.14 14.52 13.84
N ASP A 279 13.87 14.12 12.60
CA ASP A 279 14.70 14.31 11.42
C ASP A 279 16.16 13.87 11.65
N GLU A 280 16.30 12.73 12.35
CA GLU A 280 17.59 12.24 12.84
C GLU A 280 18.61 12.06 11.73
N LEU A 281 18.20 11.50 10.59
CA LEU A 281 19.11 11.25 9.46
C LEU A 281 19.67 12.53 8.86
N PHE A 282 18.86 13.58 8.75
CA PHE A 282 19.31 14.89 8.27
C PHE A 282 20.27 15.53 9.26
N ARG A 283 19.98 15.44 10.56
CA ARG A 283 20.80 16.01 11.62
C ARG A 283 22.16 15.35 11.73
N VAL A 284 22.21 14.02 11.66
CA VAL A 284 23.47 13.26 11.62
C VAL A 284 24.31 13.73 10.43
N LYS A 285 23.71 13.88 9.24
CA LYS A 285 24.44 14.34 8.05
C LYS A 285 25.01 15.75 8.18
N LEU A 286 24.35 16.62 8.95
CA LEU A 286 24.77 17.99 9.19
C LEU A 286 25.58 18.19 10.48
N GLY A 287 25.86 17.12 11.23
CA GLY A 287 26.54 17.21 12.54
C GLY A 287 25.74 17.97 13.60
N LEU A 288 24.43 18.03 13.46
CA LEU A 288 23.52 18.69 14.41
C LEU A 288 23.30 17.79 15.64
N PRO A 289 23.03 18.37 16.82
CA PRO A 289 22.80 17.59 18.04
C PRO A 289 21.61 16.65 17.86
N LEU A 290 21.73 15.41 18.36
CA LEU A 290 20.63 14.44 18.37
C LEU A 290 19.72 14.67 19.60
N PRO A 291 18.45 14.27 19.51
CA PRO A 291 17.50 14.40 20.62
C PRO A 291 17.89 13.59 21.89
#